data_AF-A0A454D4W9-F1
#
_entry.id   AF-A0A454D4W9-F1
#
_cell.length_a   1.000
_cell.length_b   1.000
_cell.length_c   1.000
_cell.angle_alpha   90.00
_cell.angle_beta   90.00
_cell.angle_gamma   90.00
#
_symmetry.space_group_name_H-M   'P 1'
#
loop_
_entity.id
_entity.type
_entity.pdbx_description
1 polymer ?
#
loop_
_entity_poly.entity_id
_entity_poly.type
_entity_poly.pdbx_seq_one_letter_code
_entity_poly.pdbx_strand_id
1 'polypeptide(L)'
;MKVRIGLALVAAALFSLSGCSEPEQAKKEPPKLTQLDQRLTLAESAGLMNKRMPMKKLMEQYVSVEAVDLDSGEYRDASMSVDESFSAFPIDPSNAVKLSSRDDLAGIKMRENRLPVYL
;
A
#
# COMPACT_ATOMS: atom_id res chain seq x y z
N MET A 1 -21.45 -3.75 -44.78
CA MET A 1 -20.91 -2.50 -44.18
C MET A 1 -21.73 -1.91 -43.03
N LYS A 2 -23.04 -2.14 -42.91
CA LYS A 2 -23.89 -1.53 -41.86
C LYS A 2 -23.64 -2.06 -40.42
N VAL A 3 -23.22 -3.32 -40.27
CA VAL A 3 -23.00 -3.95 -38.95
C VAL A 3 -21.74 -3.44 -38.23
N ARG A 4 -20.69 -3.07 -38.99
CA ARG A 4 -19.44 -2.54 -38.42
C ARG A 4 -19.61 -1.15 -37.81
N ILE A 5 -20.52 -0.35 -38.37
CA ILE A 5 -20.85 0.99 -37.86
C ILE A 5 -21.64 0.89 -36.56
N GLY A 6 -22.57 -0.07 -36.47
CA GLY A 6 -23.32 -0.33 -35.23
C GLY A 6 -22.44 -0.80 -34.07
N LEU A 7 -21.48 -1.71 -34.34
CA LEU A 7 -20.56 -2.19 -33.30
C LEU A 7 -19.61 -1.10 -32.79
N ALA A 8 -19.13 -0.22 -33.67
CA ALA A 8 -18.27 0.91 -33.29
C ALA A 8 -19.03 1.95 -32.44
N LEU A 9 -20.32 2.18 -32.72
CA LEU A 9 -21.13 3.15 -31.99
C LEU A 9 -21.50 2.65 -30.58
N VAL A 10 -21.75 1.34 -30.44
CA VAL A 10 -21.96 0.71 -29.13
C VAL A 10 -20.67 0.68 -28.30
N ALA A 11 -19.53 0.38 -28.92
CA ALA A 11 -18.23 0.44 -28.25
C ALA A 11 -17.91 1.88 -27.78
N ALA A 12 -18.10 2.89 -28.64
CA ALA A 12 -17.88 4.29 -28.27
C ALA A 12 -18.80 4.75 -27.13
N ALA A 13 -20.08 4.33 -27.11
CA ALA A 13 -20.99 4.66 -26.02
C ALA A 13 -20.59 4.00 -24.68
N LEU A 14 -20.11 2.75 -24.71
CA LEU A 14 -19.62 2.05 -23.53
C LEU A 14 -18.31 2.63 -22.99
N PHE A 15 -17.39 3.07 -23.87
CA PHE A 15 -16.18 3.78 -23.47
C PHE A 15 -16.46 5.18 -22.90
N SER A 16 -17.45 5.90 -23.42
CA SER A 16 -17.83 7.23 -22.91
C SER A 16 -18.50 7.19 -21.54
N LEU A 17 -19.26 6.13 -21.23
CA LEU A 17 -19.87 5.95 -19.90
C LEU A 17 -18.88 5.37 -18.87
N SER A 18 -17.86 4.63 -19.32
CA SER A 18 -16.83 4.04 -18.45
C SER A 18 -15.58 4.91 -18.32
N GLY A 19 -15.45 5.95 -19.15
CA GLY A 19 -14.24 6.79 -19.26
C GLY A 19 -14.26 8.09 -18.45
N CYS A 20 -15.32 8.37 -17.69
CA CYS A 20 -15.44 9.58 -16.86
C CYS A 20 -15.28 9.32 -15.35
N SER A 21 -14.69 8.18 -15.00
CA SER A 21 -14.18 7.95 -13.65
C SER A 21 -12.85 7.23 -13.77
N GLU A 22 -11.81 7.95 -14.23
CA GLU A 22 -10.49 7.65 -13.68
C GLU A 22 -10.65 7.74 -12.16
N PRO A 23 -10.41 6.66 -11.40
CA PRO A 23 -10.40 6.79 -9.97
C PRO A 23 -9.19 7.68 -9.66
N GLU A 24 -9.47 8.91 -9.29
CA GLU A 24 -8.60 9.79 -8.53
C GLU A 24 -8.35 9.15 -7.13
N GLN A 25 -7.85 7.91 -7.14
CA GLN A 25 -7.46 7.08 -6.01
C GLN A 25 -5.98 6.72 -6.09
N ALA A 26 -5.28 7.04 -7.18
CA ALA A 26 -3.87 6.68 -7.36
C ALA A 26 -2.90 7.43 -6.42
N LYS A 27 -3.35 8.41 -5.64
CA LYS A 27 -2.50 9.21 -4.71
C LYS A 27 -3.20 9.73 -3.45
N LYS A 28 -4.35 9.17 -3.05
CA LYS A 28 -5.02 9.65 -1.83
C LYS A 28 -4.42 8.93 -0.63
N GLU A 29 -3.74 9.69 0.23
CA GLU A 29 -3.33 9.26 1.56
C GLU A 29 -4.45 8.43 2.20
N PRO A 30 -4.12 7.34 2.93
CA PRO A 30 -5.13 6.51 3.56
C PRO A 30 -6.08 7.39 4.39
N PRO A 31 -7.40 7.19 4.30
CA PRO A 31 -8.34 8.01 5.06
C PRO A 31 -7.99 7.95 6.55
N LYS A 32 -8.05 9.07 7.27
CA LYS A 32 -7.59 9.19 8.67
C LYS A 32 -8.04 8.06 9.60
N LEU A 33 -9.20 7.45 9.33
CA LEU A 33 -9.72 6.29 10.07
C LEU A 33 -8.84 5.04 9.91
N THR A 34 -8.35 4.77 8.69
CA THR A 34 -7.45 3.63 8.40
C THR A 34 -6.07 3.79 9.04
N GLN A 35 -5.53 5.01 9.09
CA GLN A 35 -4.28 5.26 9.81
C GLN A 35 -4.42 5.03 11.32
N LEU A 36 -5.55 5.41 11.92
CA LEU A 36 -5.79 5.15 13.35
C LEU A 36 -5.87 3.65 13.65
N ASP A 37 -6.53 2.89 12.77
CA ASP A 37 -6.66 1.44 12.85
C ASP A 37 -5.29 0.73 12.71
N GLN A 38 -4.46 1.20 11.77
CA GLN A 38 -3.09 0.71 11.60
C GLN A 38 -2.21 0.98 12.82
N ARG A 39 -2.27 2.19 13.40
CA ARG A 39 -1.55 2.51 14.65
C ARG A 39 -2.02 1.65 15.81
N LEU A 40 -3.33 1.39 15.91
CA LEU A 40 -3.90 0.53 16.95
C LEU A 40 -3.39 -0.91 16.80
N THR A 41 -3.46 -1.47 15.59
CA THR A 41 -2.96 -2.82 15.29
C THR A 41 -1.46 -2.95 15.61
N LEU A 42 -0.68 -1.92 15.30
CA LEU A 42 0.75 -1.88 15.63
C LEU A 42 0.97 -1.85 17.15
N ALA A 43 0.26 -0.98 17.88
CA ALA A 43 0.37 -0.90 19.34
C ALA A 43 -0.07 -2.19 20.03
N GLU A 44 -1.11 -2.85 19.52
CA GLU A 44 -1.60 -4.15 20.02
C GLU A 44 -0.58 -5.26 19.80
N SER A 45 -0.06 -5.40 18.58
CA SER A 45 0.94 -6.44 18.24
C SER A 45 2.27 -6.26 18.97
N ALA A 46 2.67 -5.00 19.25
CA ALA A 46 3.85 -4.68 20.05
C ALA A 46 3.61 -4.74 21.57
N GLY A 47 2.38 -5.01 22.03
CA GLY A 47 2.05 -5.07 23.46
C GLY A 47 2.10 -3.72 24.19
N LEU A 48 1.95 -2.61 23.46
CA LEU A 48 2.05 -1.24 24.00
C LEU A 48 0.73 -0.71 24.59
N MET A 49 -0.37 -1.47 24.49
CA MET A 49 -1.70 -1.06 24.95
C MET A 49 -1.83 -0.82 26.46
N ASN A 50 -0.88 -1.30 27.25
CA ASN A 50 -0.81 -1.02 28.68
C ASN A 50 -0.37 0.42 29.00
N LYS A 51 0.21 1.14 28.03
CA LYS A 51 0.64 2.53 28.19
C LYS A 51 -0.55 3.47 28.02
N ARG A 52 -0.94 4.13 29.11
CA ARG A 52 -2.03 5.12 29.10
C ARG A 52 -1.56 6.45 28.56
N MET A 53 -1.45 6.57 27.24
CA MET A 53 -1.11 7.82 26.56
C MET A 53 -1.78 7.92 25.18
N PRO A 54 -1.87 9.14 24.59
CA PRO A 54 -2.43 9.30 23.26
C PRO A 54 -1.65 8.51 22.20
N MET A 55 -2.35 7.83 21.29
CA MET A 55 -1.77 6.94 20.27
C MET A 55 -0.63 7.60 19.48
N LYS A 56 -0.80 8.87 19.08
CA LYS A 56 0.25 9.62 18.37
C LYS A 56 1.56 9.70 19.17
N LYS A 57 1.49 10.04 20.46
CA LYS A 57 2.66 10.11 21.35
C LYS A 57 3.27 8.73 21.60
N LEU A 58 2.42 7.69 21.64
CA LEU A 58 2.87 6.32 21.82
C LEU A 58 3.72 5.86 20.63
N MET A 59 3.25 6.11 19.40
CA MET A 59 4.00 5.82 18.17
C MET A 59 5.33 6.59 18.14
N GLU A 60 5.31 7.92 18.37
CA GLU A 60 6.51 8.77 18.33
C GLU A 60 7.60 8.38 19.33
N GLN A 61 7.24 7.72 20.45
CA GLN A 61 8.19 7.40 21.52
C GLN A 61 8.67 5.96 21.52
N TYR A 62 7.87 5.03 20.98
CA TYR A 62 8.10 3.59 21.14
C TYR A 62 8.16 2.83 19.82
N VAL A 63 8.03 3.51 18.69
CA VAL A 63 8.08 2.90 17.38
C VAL A 63 9.08 3.66 16.51
N SER A 64 10.10 2.96 16.04
CA SER A 64 10.97 3.42 14.95
C SER A 64 10.61 2.68 13.66
N VAL A 65 10.71 3.36 12.53
CA VAL A 65 10.57 2.72 11.21
C VAL A 65 11.97 2.48 10.65
N GLU A 66 12.23 1.26 10.19
CA GLU A 66 13.39 0.91 9.40
C GLU A 66 12.94 0.27 8.08
N ALA A 67 13.78 0.27 7.06
CA ALA A 67 13.50 -0.42 5.80
C ALA A 67 14.33 -1.70 5.74
N VAL A 68 13.70 -2.83 5.47
CA VAL A 68 14.42 -4.10 5.29
C VAL A 68 14.43 -4.47 3.82
N ASP A 69 15.62 -4.79 3.31
CA ASP A 69 15.79 -5.42 2.01
C ASP A 69 15.39 -6.89 2.11
N LEU A 70 14.40 -7.32 1.33
CA LEU A 70 13.81 -8.66 1.46
C LEU A 70 14.66 -9.77 0.84
N ASP A 71 15.67 -9.44 0.04
CA ASP A 71 16.57 -10.42 -0.57
C ASP A 71 17.76 -10.70 0.35
N SER A 72 18.29 -9.67 1.02
CA SER A 72 19.44 -9.78 1.92
C SER A 72 19.08 -9.88 3.41
N GLY A 73 17.92 -9.36 3.81
CA GLY A 73 17.53 -9.21 5.21
C GLY A 73 18.21 -8.03 5.93
N GLU A 74 19.00 -7.23 5.23
CA GLU A 74 19.70 -6.09 5.82
C GLU A 74 18.77 -4.92 6.10
N TYR A 75 18.94 -4.31 7.29
CA TYR A 75 18.30 -3.06 7.65
C TYR A 75 18.95 -1.89 6.92
N ARG A 76 18.12 -0.94 6.51
CA ARG A 76 18.49 0.34 5.91
C ARG A 76 17.62 1.42 6.53
N ASP A 77 18.18 2.61 6.64
CA ASP A 77 17.47 3.78 7.14
C ASP A 77 16.21 4.03 6.30
N ALA A 78 15.05 3.92 6.93
CA ALA A 78 13.79 4.32 6.34
C ALA A 78 13.67 5.82 6.52
N SER A 79 13.92 6.58 5.46
CA SER A 79 13.74 8.04 5.45
C SER A 79 12.26 8.48 5.49
N MET A 80 11.42 7.76 6.24
CA MET A 80 9.96 7.95 6.34
C MET A 80 9.50 7.80 7.79
N SER A 81 8.43 8.52 8.14
CA SER A 81 7.71 8.40 9.40
C SER A 81 6.79 7.16 9.43
N VAL A 82 6.33 6.80 10.64
CA VAL A 82 5.32 5.74 10.86
C VAL A 82 4.04 5.99 10.06
N ASP A 83 3.65 7.25 9.87
CA ASP A 83 2.44 7.57 9.11
C ASP A 83 2.63 7.46 7.60
N GLU A 84 3.83 7.79 7.11
CA GLU A 84 4.20 7.62 5.70
C GLU A 84 4.34 6.13 5.35
N SER A 85 4.85 5.30 6.27
CA SER A 85 4.99 3.85 6.03
C SER A 85 3.65 3.13 5.85
N PHE A 86 2.57 3.67 6.41
CA PHE A 86 1.22 3.13 6.20
C PHE A 86 0.63 3.43 4.82
N SER A 87 1.22 4.38 4.11
CA SER A 87 0.70 4.92 2.84
C SER A 87 1.26 4.21 1.61
N ALA A 88 2.16 3.23 1.80
CA ALA A 88 2.75 2.40 0.74
C ALA A 88 1.72 1.42 0.17
N PHE A 89 0.71 1.93 -0.54
CA PHE A 89 -0.37 1.14 -1.11
C PHE A 89 -0.20 0.80 -2.60
N PRO A 90 0.38 1.66 -3.46
CA PRO A 90 0.79 1.21 -4.78
C PRO A 90 2.21 0.66 -4.73
N ILE A 91 2.36 -0.64 -5.06
CA ILE A 91 3.67 -1.26 -5.26
C ILE A 91 4.43 -0.45 -6.31
N ASP A 92 5.57 0.13 -5.93
CA ASP A 92 6.44 0.81 -6.89
C ASP A 92 7.10 -0.23 -7.82
N PRO A 93 6.74 -0.28 -9.12
CA PRO A 93 7.29 -1.26 -10.04
C PRO A 93 8.82 -1.14 -10.22
N SER A 94 9.40 0.03 -9.94
CA SER A 94 10.84 0.25 -10.00
C SER A 94 11.60 -0.37 -8.83
N ASN A 95 10.90 -0.66 -7.72
CA ASN A 95 11.43 -1.28 -6.52
C ASN A 95 10.69 -2.58 -6.17
N ALA A 96 10.20 -3.30 -7.17
CA ALA A 96 9.46 -4.55 -6.97
C ALA A 96 9.87 -5.63 -7.98
N VAL A 97 9.69 -6.88 -7.56
CA VAL A 97 9.92 -8.06 -8.37
C VAL A 97 8.60 -8.76 -8.67
N LYS A 98 8.44 -9.21 -9.92
CA LYS A 98 7.34 -10.08 -10.30
C LYS A 98 7.63 -11.50 -9.83
N LEU A 99 6.70 -12.09 -9.09
CA LEU A 99 6.82 -13.43 -8.56
C LEU A 99 6.46 -14.48 -9.62
N SER A 100 7.19 -15.59 -9.62
CA SER A 100 6.82 -16.78 -10.38
C SER A 100 5.63 -17.49 -9.72
N SER A 101 4.92 -18.36 -10.43
CA SER A 101 3.84 -19.15 -9.84
C SER A 101 4.29 -20.05 -8.68
N ARG A 102 5.58 -20.43 -8.65
CA ARG A 102 6.17 -21.22 -7.57
C ARG A 102 6.40 -20.37 -6.31
N ASP A 103 6.78 -19.11 -6.49
CA ASP A 103 7.17 -18.22 -5.39
C ASP A 103 5.98 -17.35 -4.91
N ASP A 104 4.89 -17.27 -5.71
CA ASP A 104 3.66 -16.53 -5.41
C ASP A 104 2.65 -17.35 -4.58
N LEU A 105 3.05 -17.83 -3.40
CA LEU A 105 2.19 -18.64 -2.52
C LEU A 105 0.98 -17.86 -1.98
N ALA A 106 1.13 -16.54 -1.79
CA ALA A 106 0.10 -15.66 -1.26
C ALA A 106 -0.79 -15.04 -2.38
N GLY A 107 -0.48 -15.28 -3.66
CA GLY A 107 -1.25 -14.75 -4.78
C GLY A 107 -1.10 -13.24 -5.02
N ILE A 108 -0.06 -12.61 -4.46
CA ILE A 108 0.20 -11.16 -4.52
C ILE A 108 0.80 -10.70 -5.86
N LYS A 109 1.29 -11.63 -6.70
CA LYS A 109 1.87 -11.41 -8.05
C LYS A 109 3.17 -10.61 -8.09
N MET A 110 3.29 -9.57 -7.28
CA MET A 110 4.46 -8.71 -7.16
C MET A 110 4.80 -8.52 -5.69
N ARG A 111 6.09 -8.36 -5.40
CA ARG A 111 6.61 -8.10 -4.06
C ARG A 111 7.61 -6.95 -4.16
N GLU A 112 7.47 -5.95 -3.31
CA GLU A 112 8.51 -4.92 -3.18
C GLU A 112 9.83 -5.53 -2.72
N ASN A 113 10.95 -4.97 -3.14
CA ASN A 113 12.28 -5.41 -2.72
C ASN A 113 12.60 -4.90 -1.31
N ARG A 114 11.91 -3.84 -0.86
CA ARG A 114 12.09 -3.24 0.47
C ARG A 114 10.74 -3.01 1.11
N LEU A 115 10.63 -3.28 2.41
CA LEU A 115 9.43 -3.01 3.19
C LEU A 115 9.78 -2.28 4.49
N PRO A 116 8.88 -1.39 4.96
CA PRO A 116 9.01 -0.80 6.28
C PRO A 116 8.77 -1.87 7.35
N VAL A 117 9.60 -1.86 8.38
CA VAL A 117 9.45 -2.64 9.61
C VAL A 117 9.47 -1.71 10.81
N TYR A 118 8.86 -2.17 11.89
CA TYR A 118 8.66 -1.38 13.10
C TYR A 118 9.48 -1.97 14.24
N LEU A 119 10.36 -1.15 14.84
CA LEU A 119 11.24 -1.51 15.97
C LEU A 119 10.79 -0.82 17.27
#